data_AF-A0A960IW91-F1
#
_entry.id   AF-A0A960IW91-F1
#
_cell.length_a   1.000
_cell.length_b   1.000
_cell.length_c   1.000
_cell.angle_alpha   90.00
_cell.angle_beta   90.00
_cell.angle_gamma   90.00
#
_symmetry.space_group_name_H-M   'P 1'
#
loop_
_entity.id
_entity.type
_entity.pdbx_description
1 polymer ?
#
loop_
_entity_poly.entity_id
_entity_poly.type
_entity_poly.pdbx_seq_one_letter_code
_entity_poly.pdbx_strand_id
1 'polypeptide(L)'
;MSISNADRHDLHNALEEILGAQRANVLMEHLPPVGWADVATKRDLDHFEERLRHALMAQQLRHTIALVAIFGTLTGIVAALG
;
A
#
# COMPACT_ATOMS: atom_id res chain seq x y z
N MET A 1 17.59 0.91 -6.52
CA MET A 1 18.36 -0.34 -6.72
C MET A 1 17.76 -1.37 -5.78
N SER A 2 17.19 -2.44 -6.33
CA SER A 2 16.70 -3.57 -5.53
C SER A 2 17.88 -4.49 -5.24
N ILE A 3 18.03 -4.96 -4.00
CA ILE A 3 19.09 -5.90 -3.61
C ILE A 3 18.73 -7.27 -4.19
N SER A 4 19.62 -7.88 -4.96
CA SER A 4 19.39 -9.20 -5.54
C SER A 4 19.74 -10.33 -4.55
N ASN A 5 19.28 -11.55 -4.83
CA ASN A 5 19.68 -12.72 -4.04
C ASN A 5 21.20 -12.99 -4.12
N ALA A 6 21.86 -12.62 -5.22
CA ALA A 6 23.31 -12.75 -5.37
C ALA A 6 24.04 -11.79 -4.42
N ASP A 7 23.64 -10.52 -4.40
CA ASP A 7 24.23 -9.51 -3.50
C ASP A 7 24.04 -9.89 -2.03
N ARG A 8 22.89 -10.49 -1.70
CA ARG A 8 22.58 -10.96 -0.34
C ARG A 8 23.46 -12.15 0.07
N HIS A 9 23.74 -13.06 -0.87
CA HIS A 9 24.64 -14.19 -0.63
C HIS A 9 26.10 -13.72 -0.45
N ASP A 10 26.55 -12.79 -1.29
CA ASP A 10 27.89 -12.22 -1.18
C ASP A 10 28.08 -11.48 0.15
N LEU A 11 27.07 -10.72 0.61
CA LEU A 11 27.06 -10.10 1.93
C LEU A 11 27.16 -11.14 3.06
N HIS A 12 26.42 -12.25 2.95
CA HIS A 12 26.48 -13.32 3.94
C HIS A 12 27.89 -13.91 4.05
N ASN A 13 28.50 -14.26 2.92
CA ASN A 13 29.86 -14.81 2.88
C ASN A 13 30.89 -13.86 3.51
N ALA A 14 30.80 -12.56 3.20
CA ALA A 14 31.67 -11.55 3.81
C ALA A 14 31.45 -11.40 5.33
N LEU A 15 30.20 -11.50 5.80
CA LEU A 15 29.89 -11.46 7.22
C LEU A 15 30.36 -12.71 7.97
N GLU A 16 30.31 -13.89 7.34
CA GLU A 16 30.83 -15.12 7.93
C GLU A 16 32.34 -15.03 8.18
N GLU A 17 33.10 -14.46 7.25
CA GLU A 17 34.55 -14.29 7.38
C GLU A 17 34.94 -13.39 8.57
N ILE A 18 34.15 -12.35 8.85
CA ILE A 18 34.45 -11.36 9.88
C ILE A 18 33.88 -11.75 11.25
N LEU A 19 32.64 -12.24 11.28
CA LEU A 19 31.86 -12.45 12.52
C LEU A 19 31.74 -13.92 12.91
N GLY A 20 32.06 -14.84 12.00
CA GLY A 20 31.77 -16.27 12.10
C GLY A 20 30.32 -16.60 11.71
N ALA A 21 30.13 -17.81 11.18
CA ALA A 21 28.87 -18.31 10.63
C ALA A 21 27.63 -18.05 11.52
N GLN A 22 27.72 -18.36 12.81
CA GLN A 22 26.59 -18.20 13.74
C GLN A 22 26.12 -16.74 13.85
N ARG A 23 27.05 -15.79 13.97
CA ARG A 23 26.71 -14.37 14.14
C ARG A 23 26.24 -13.75 12.82
N ALA A 24 26.83 -14.18 11.71
CA ALA A 24 26.39 -13.78 10.37
C ALA A 24 24.95 -14.23 10.11
N ASN A 25 24.59 -15.48 10.44
CA ASN A 25 23.21 -15.97 10.30
C ASN A 25 22.22 -15.14 11.13
N VAL A 26 22.51 -14.90 12.40
CA VAL A 26 21.63 -14.10 13.27
C VAL A 26 21.41 -12.70 12.68
N LEU A 27 22.47 -12.04 12.17
CA LEU A 27 22.32 -10.73 11.54
C LEU A 27 21.45 -10.80 10.28
N MET A 28 21.69 -11.81 9.42
CA MET A 28 20.94 -12.00 8.18
C MET A 28 19.46 -12.35 8.43
N GLU A 29 19.10 -12.94 9.56
CA GLU A 29 17.71 -13.20 9.99
C GLU A 29 16.98 -11.92 10.43
N HIS A 30 17.70 -10.94 10.97
CA HIS A 30 17.12 -9.65 11.36
C HIS A 30 16.97 -8.67 10.20
N LEU A 31 17.69 -8.90 9.10
CA LEU A 31 17.56 -8.09 7.90
C LEU A 31 16.29 -8.50 7.13
N PRO A 32 15.50 -7.54 6.63
CA PRO A 32 14.37 -7.86 5.79
C PRO A 32 14.83 -8.68 4.57
N PRO A 33 14.00 -9.61 4.07
CA PRO A 33 14.33 -10.45 2.92
C PRO A 33 14.39 -9.63 1.61
N VAL A 34 13.89 -8.40 1.64
CA VAL A 34 13.91 -7.41 0.56
C VAL A 34 14.72 -6.18 1.01
N GLY A 35 15.08 -5.31 0.07
CA GLY A 35 15.76 -4.06 0.42
C GLY A 35 14.88 -3.16 1.30
N TRP A 36 15.48 -2.38 2.18
CA TRP A 36 14.75 -1.42 3.03
C TRP A 36 13.97 -0.36 2.23
N ALA A 37 14.36 -0.10 0.98
CA ALA A 37 13.61 0.77 0.07
C ALA A 37 12.26 0.17 -0.37
N ASP A 38 12.13 -1.15 -0.31
CA ASP A 38 10.92 -1.88 -0.67
C ASP A 38 9.98 -2.07 0.53
N VAL A 39 10.44 -1.78 1.75
CA VAL A 39 9.64 -1.86 2.97
C VAL A 39 8.90 -0.54 3.16
N ALA A 40 7.56 -0.58 3.14
CA ALA A 40 6.74 0.60 3.38
C ALA A 40 7.00 1.18 4.78
N THR A 41 7.24 2.48 4.86
CA THR A 41 7.38 3.17 6.13
C THR A 41 6.00 3.49 6.73
N LYS A 42 5.95 3.83 8.02
CA LYS A 42 4.71 4.30 8.67
C LYS A 42 4.12 5.50 7.94
N ARG A 43 4.96 6.45 7.53
CA ARG A 43 4.55 7.65 6.80
C ARG A 43 3.95 7.31 5.44
N ASP A 44 4.49 6.32 4.74
CA ASP A 44 3.93 5.85 3.46
C ASP A 44 2.54 5.25 3.68
N LEU A 45 2.36 4.53 4.79
CA LEU A 45 1.09 3.93 5.17
C LEU A 45 0.06 4.98 5.58
N ASP A 46 0.43 5.97 6.37
CA ASP A 46 -0.43 7.11 6.76
C ASP A 46 -0.91 7.86 5.51
N HIS A 47 0.01 8.13 4.57
CA HIS A 47 -0.33 8.78 3.31
C HIS A 47 -1.25 7.91 2.44
N PHE A 48 -1.02 6.59 2.42
CA PHE A 48 -1.88 5.64 1.71
C PHE A 48 -3.27 5.56 2.32
N GLU A 49 -3.39 5.54 3.65
CA GLU A 49 -4.67 5.57 4.37
C GLU A 49 -5.47 6.83 4.01
N GLU A 50 -4.84 7.99 4.05
CA GLU A 50 -5.49 9.26 3.73
C GLU A 50 -6.01 9.26 2.28
N ARG A 51 -5.20 8.79 1.33
CA ARG A 51 -5.60 8.64 -0.07
C ARG A 51 -6.77 7.69 -0.26
N LEU A 52 -6.77 6.54 0.42
CA LEU A 52 -7.88 5.58 0.38
C LEU A 52 -9.15 6.20 0.95
N ARG A 53 -9.06 6.89 2.09
CA ARG A 53 -10.18 7.57 2.73
C ARG A 53 -10.81 8.59 1.78
N HIS A 54 -9.99 9.43 1.13
CA HIS A 54 -10.46 10.42 0.16
C HIS A 54 -11.12 9.76 -1.05
N ALA A 55 -10.56 8.67 -1.58
CA ALA A 55 -11.14 7.95 -2.71
C ALA A 55 -12.52 7.37 -2.36
N LEU A 56 -12.65 6.75 -1.18
CA LEU A 56 -13.92 6.20 -0.70
C LEU A 56 -14.96 7.31 -0.46
N MET A 57 -14.58 8.41 0.20
CA MET A 57 -15.49 9.55 0.41
C MET A 57 -15.99 10.14 -0.92
N ALA A 58 -15.10 10.31 -1.90
CA ALA A 58 -15.47 10.80 -3.21
C ALA A 58 -16.42 9.84 -3.95
N GLN A 59 -16.22 8.53 -3.79
CA GLN A 59 -17.11 7.52 -4.37
C GLN A 59 -18.49 7.50 -3.70
N GLN A 60 -18.54 7.59 -2.36
CA GLN A 60 -19.80 7.69 -1.61
C GLN A 60 -20.59 8.93 -2.04
N LEU A 61 -19.94 10.09 -2.17
CA LEU A 61 -20.61 11.31 -2.61
C LEU A 61 -21.17 11.17 -4.03
N ARG A 62 -20.41 10.57 -4.96
CA ARG A 62 -20.90 10.29 -6.33
C ARG A 62 -22.16 9.44 -6.33
N HIS A 63 -22.20 8.38 -5.53
CA HIS A 63 -23.38 7.51 -5.44
C HIS A 63 -24.59 8.26 -4.86
N THR A 64 -24.39 9.02 -3.79
CA THR A 64 -25.47 9.81 -3.16
C THR A 64 -26.07 10.83 -4.13
N ILE A 65 -25.21 11.59 -4.84
CA ILE A 65 -25.67 12.57 -5.83
C ILE A 65 -26.44 11.90 -6.98
N ALA A 66 -25.93 10.76 -7.47
CA ALA A 66 -26.60 10.01 -8.54
C ALA A 66 -28.00 9.54 -8.11
N LEU A 67 -28.15 9.01 -6.89
CA LEU A 67 -29.46 8.59 -6.36
C LEU A 67 -30.44 9.76 -6.23
N VAL A 68 -29.98 10.90 -5.71
CA VAL A 68 -30.80 12.11 -5.60
C VAL A 68 -31.25 12.61 -6.97
N ALA A 69 -30.34 12.63 -7.95
CA ALA A 69 -30.67 13.04 -9.31
C ALA A 69 -31.71 12.11 -9.95
N ILE A 70 -31.55 10.79 -9.82
CA ILE A 70 -32.50 9.80 -10.34
C ILE A 70 -33.89 10.03 -9.73
N PHE A 71 -33.98 10.15 -8.41
CA PHE A 71 -35.26 10.36 -7.73
C PHE A 71 -35.94 11.67 -8.16
N GLY A 72 -35.16 12.75 -8.30
CA GLY A 72 -35.64 14.03 -8.81
C GLY A 72 -36.21 13.92 -10.22
N THR A 73 -35.50 13.24 -11.13
CA THR A 73 -35.97 13.03 -12.51
C THR A 73 -37.25 12.20 -12.57
N LEU A 74 -37.34 11.12 -11.79
CA LEU A 74 -38.53 10.27 -11.74
C LEU A 74 -39.74 11.04 -11.21
N THR A 75 -39.57 11.84 -10.16
CA THR A 75 -40.64 12.68 -9.60
C THR A 75 -41.15 13.68 -10.64
N GLY A 76 -40.24 14.32 -11.39
CA GLY A 76 -40.60 15.24 -12.47
C GLY A 76 -41.38 14.57 -13.62
N ILE A 77 -40.99 13.35 -14.00
CA ILE A 77 -41.69 12.59 -15.05
C ILE A 77 -43.11 12.22 -14.60
N VAL A 78 -43.28 11.74 -13.36
CA VAL A 78 -44.60 11.40 -12.81
C VAL A 78 -45.52 12.62 -12.79
N ALA A 79 -45.00 13.79 -12.38
CA ALA A 79 -45.76 15.03 -12.35
C ALA A 79 -46.18 15.55 -13.74
N ALA A 80 -45.44 15.20 -14.80
CA ALA A 80 -45.75 15.62 -16.17
C ALA A 80 -46.78 14.71 -16.89
N LEU A 81 -47.03 13.50 -16.35
CA LEU A 81 -47.90 12.49 -16.95
C LEU A 81 -49.29 12.40 -16.29
N GLY A 82 -49.49 13.02 -15.13
CA GLY A 82 -50.77 13.07 -14.40
C GLY A 82 -51.46 14.41 -14.54
#